data_AF-A0A1S8NCT5-F1
#
_entry.id   AF-A0A1S8NCT5-F1
#
_cell.length_a   1.000
_cell.length_b   1.000
_cell.length_c   1.000
_cell.angle_alpha   90.00
_cell.angle_beta   90.00
_cell.angle_gamma   90.00
#
_symmetry.space_group_name_H-M   'P 1'
#
loop_
_entity.id
_entity.type
_entity.pdbx_description
1 polymer ?
#
loop_
_entity_poly.entity_id
_entity_poly.type
_entity_poly.pdbx_seq_one_letter_code
_entity_poly.pdbx_strand_id
1 'polypeptide(L)'
;MQNSQSLSYQVEAWDILQHLFKVKNINDHTLHFVATLTEKLDLDRFKQAVNFSANAFPLIRSSFNETKSRAYWEDKGYTADDMVKLLETSNMDKDVNEFILIAEQIVFTIYVRILLVI
;
A
#
# COMPACT_ATOMS: atom_id res chain seq x y z
N MET A 1 -8.59 -14.21 -24.21
CA MET A 1 -7.52 -13.19 -24.04
C MET A 1 -8.22 -11.85 -23.91
N GLN A 2 -8.45 -11.38 -22.68
CA GLN A 2 -9.16 -10.12 -22.44
C GLN A 2 -8.17 -8.98 -22.63
N ASN A 3 -8.54 -8.05 -23.51
CA ASN A 3 -7.78 -6.87 -23.87
C ASN A 3 -7.86 -5.90 -22.68
N SER A 4 -6.96 -6.00 -21.71
CA SER A 4 -6.88 -5.06 -20.58
C SER A 4 -6.35 -3.73 -21.11
N GLN A 5 -7.26 -2.85 -21.53
CA GLN A 5 -6.92 -1.43 -21.70
C GLN A 5 -6.36 -0.93 -20.36
N SER A 6 -5.08 -0.56 -20.31
CA SER A 6 -4.52 -0.02 -19.08
C SER A 6 -5.19 1.32 -18.79
N LEU A 7 -5.88 1.38 -17.65
CA LEU A 7 -6.57 2.57 -17.23
C LEU A 7 -5.53 3.53 -16.66
N SER A 8 -5.43 4.73 -17.22
CA SER A 8 -4.47 5.74 -16.78
C SER A 8 -5.17 6.96 -16.21
N TYR A 9 -4.62 7.49 -15.13
CA TYR A 9 -5.12 8.67 -14.44
C TYR A 9 -4.13 9.83 -14.57
N GLN A 10 -4.67 11.05 -14.60
CA GLN A 10 -3.87 12.27 -14.62
C GLN A 10 -3.09 12.41 -13.31
N VAL A 11 -1.86 12.90 -13.42
CA VAL A 11 -1.02 13.24 -12.27
C VAL A 11 -1.30 14.66 -11.81
N GLU A 12 -1.28 14.87 -10.51
CA GLU A 12 -1.32 16.18 -9.90
C GLU A 12 0.10 16.72 -9.66
N ALA A 13 0.22 18.04 -9.48
CA ALA A 13 1.51 18.67 -9.19
C ALA A 13 2.17 18.10 -7.92
N TRP A 14 1.35 17.72 -6.93
CA TRP A 14 1.82 17.09 -5.70
C TRP A 14 2.36 15.68 -5.91
N ASP A 15 1.79 14.90 -6.83
CA ASP A 15 2.30 13.56 -7.17
C ASP A 15 3.72 13.63 -7.74
N ILE A 16 3.95 14.62 -8.62
CA ILE A 16 5.26 14.86 -9.22
C ILE A 16 6.27 15.29 -8.14
N LEU A 17 5.86 16.16 -7.22
CA LEU A 17 6.73 16.60 -6.13
C LEU A 17 7.09 15.45 -5.18
N GLN A 18 6.12 14.61 -4.81
CA GLN A 18 6.34 13.41 -4.02
C GLN A 18 7.29 12.43 -4.73
N HIS A 19 7.09 12.22 -6.04
CA HIS A 19 7.99 11.38 -6.84
C HIS A 19 9.41 11.94 -6.86
N LEU A 20 9.57 13.26 -7.03
CA LEU A 20 10.88 13.91 -7.03
C LEU A 20 11.60 13.74 -5.70
N PHE A 21 10.88 13.88 -4.57
CA PHE A 21 11.48 13.66 -3.26
C PHE A 21 11.95 12.22 -3.08
N LYS A 22 11.18 11.24 -3.56
CA LYS A 22 11.60 9.83 -3.59
C LYS A 22 12.86 9.63 -4.43
N VAL A 23 12.91 10.14 -5.67
CA VAL A 23 14.07 10.02 -6.57
C VAL A 23 15.32 10.68 -5.99
N LYS A 24 15.15 11.81 -5.28
CA LYS A 24 16.25 12.55 -4.65
C LYS A 24 16.60 12.05 -3.25
N ASN A 25 15.87 11.06 -2.73
CA ASN A 25 16.03 10.51 -1.38
C ASN A 25 16.06 11.60 -0.29
N ILE A 26 15.21 12.62 -0.43
CA ILE A 26 15.22 13.80 0.45
C ILE A 26 14.46 13.51 1.77
N ASN A 27 13.54 12.55 1.79
CA ASN A 27 12.88 12.02 2.99
C ASN A 27 12.12 10.71 2.66
N ASP A 28 11.86 9.87 3.66
CA ASP A 28 10.88 8.79 3.55
C ASP A 28 9.47 9.40 3.61
N HIS A 29 8.81 9.48 2.46
CA HIS A 29 7.49 10.07 2.32
C HIS A 29 6.37 9.01 2.41
N THR A 30 6.63 7.91 3.08
CA THR A 30 5.66 6.84 3.30
C THR A 30 4.76 7.17 4.48
N LEU A 31 3.44 7.06 4.30
CA LEU A 31 2.50 7.16 5.41
C LEU A 31 2.46 5.81 6.13
N HIS A 32 3.01 5.76 7.35
CA HIS A 32 2.88 4.61 8.23
C HIS A 32 1.67 4.79 9.14
N PHE A 33 0.86 3.74 9.26
CA PHE A 33 -0.26 3.70 10.17
C PHE A 33 -0.30 2.37 10.89
N VAL A 34 -0.49 2.41 12.21
CA VAL A 34 -0.63 1.24 13.06
C VAL A 34 -1.93 1.35 13.83
N ALA A 35 -2.76 0.30 13.75
CA ALA A 35 -3.97 0.17 14.53
C ALA A 35 -3.88 -1.07 15.42
N THR A 36 -4.22 -0.90 16.69
CA THR A 36 -4.42 -2.03 17.61
C THR A 36 -5.90 -2.40 17.63
N LEU A 37 -6.19 -3.64 17.25
CA LEU A 37 -7.54 -4.19 17.31
C LEU A 37 -7.74 -4.93 18.63
N THR A 38 -8.91 -4.72 19.24
CA THR A 38 -9.29 -5.39 20.49
C THR A 38 -9.68 -6.85 20.24
N GLU A 39 -10.23 -7.14 19.07
CA GLU A 39 -10.67 -8.47 18.64
C GLU A 39 -9.78 -9.04 17.53
N LYS A 40 -9.95 -10.34 17.23
CA LYS A 40 -9.29 -10.98 16.09
C LYS A 40 -9.81 -10.39 14.79
N LEU A 41 -8.91 -10.06 13.89
CA LEU A 41 -9.32 -9.62 12.56
C LEU A 41 -9.78 -10.81 11.73
N ASP A 42 -10.92 -10.65 11.08
CA ASP A 42 -11.34 -11.48 9.96
C ASP A 42 -10.59 -11.03 8.70
N LEU A 43 -9.55 -11.79 8.33
CA LEU A 43 -8.65 -11.44 7.21
C LEU A 43 -9.40 -11.39 5.87
N ASP A 44 -10.38 -12.26 5.66
CA ASP A 44 -11.12 -12.32 4.40
C ASP A 44 -12.02 -11.09 4.23
N ARG A 45 -12.74 -10.70 5.31
CA ARG A 45 -13.51 -9.45 5.32
C ARG A 45 -12.62 -8.23 5.15
N PHE A 46 -11.43 -8.26 5.75
CA PHE A 46 -10.48 -7.18 5.62
C PHE A 46 -9.97 -7.01 4.18
N LYS A 47 -9.60 -8.11 3.51
CA LYS A 47 -9.25 -8.10 2.09
C LYS A 47 -10.40 -7.57 1.22
N GLN A 48 -11.64 -7.92 1.53
CA GLN A 48 -12.81 -7.35 0.84
C GLN A 48 -12.90 -5.84 1.02
N ALA A 49 -12.70 -5.33 2.25
CA ALA A 49 -12.69 -3.90 2.52
C ALA A 49 -11.57 -3.17 1.74
N VAL A 50 -10.37 -3.75 1.66
CA VAL A 50 -9.27 -3.20 0.85
C VAL A 50 -9.65 -3.13 -0.63
N ASN A 51 -10.27 -4.18 -1.18
CA ASN A 51 -10.76 -4.17 -2.57
C ASN A 51 -11.84 -3.10 -2.78
N PHE A 52 -12.78 -2.91 -1.84
CA PHE A 52 -13.78 -1.85 -1.93
C PHE A 52 -13.15 -0.46 -1.91
N SER A 53 -12.15 -0.24 -1.04
CA SER A 53 -11.38 1.00 -1.01
C SER A 53 -10.66 1.26 -2.33
N ALA A 54 -10.01 0.24 -2.92
CA ALA A 54 -9.34 0.35 -4.21
C ALA A 54 -10.32 0.58 -5.38
N ASN A 55 -11.55 0.08 -5.29
CA ASN A 55 -12.58 0.38 -6.29
C ASN A 55 -13.11 1.82 -6.18
N ALA A 56 -13.24 2.35 -4.96
CA ALA A 56 -13.62 3.74 -4.72
C ALA A 56 -12.49 4.72 -5.06
N PHE A 57 -11.24 4.33 -4.79
CA PHE A 57 -10.02 5.11 -5.00
C PHE A 57 -8.97 4.28 -5.77
N PRO A 58 -9.08 4.20 -7.11
CA PRO A 58 -8.21 3.34 -7.92
C PRO A 58 -6.72 3.66 -7.88
N LEU A 59 -6.35 4.87 -7.45
CA LEU A 59 -4.96 5.28 -7.22
C LEU A 59 -4.23 4.33 -6.24
N ILE A 60 -4.94 3.72 -5.27
CA ILE A 60 -4.36 2.80 -4.29
C ILE A 60 -3.73 1.56 -4.97
N ARG A 61 -4.29 1.10 -6.10
CA ARG A 61 -3.75 -0.03 -6.88
C ARG A 61 -2.98 0.39 -8.12
N SER A 62 -2.63 1.66 -8.21
CA SER A 62 -1.93 2.24 -9.36
C SER A 62 -0.46 2.47 -9.09
N SER A 63 0.36 2.52 -10.14
CA SER A 63 1.76 2.92 -10.05
C SER A 63 2.02 4.23 -10.79
N PHE A 64 2.84 5.10 -10.20
CA PHE A 64 3.31 6.31 -10.86
C PHE A 64 4.32 5.93 -11.95
N ASN A 65 4.08 6.36 -13.18
CA ASN A 65 4.97 6.18 -14.31
C ASN A 65 5.33 7.53 -14.91
N GLU A 66 6.57 7.65 -15.39
CA GLU A 66 7.05 8.84 -16.08
C GLU A 66 7.76 8.45 -17.38
N THR A 67 7.49 9.24 -18.42
CA THR A 67 8.20 9.24 -19.69
C THR A 67 8.82 10.62 -19.89
N LYS A 68 9.70 10.77 -20.88
CA LYS A 68 10.36 12.06 -21.17
C LYS A 68 9.40 13.25 -21.38
N SER A 69 8.14 12.98 -21.76
CA SER A 69 7.16 14.01 -22.11
C SER A 69 5.94 14.08 -21.19
N ARG A 70 5.71 13.08 -20.33
CA ARG A 70 4.55 13.05 -19.44
C ARG A 70 4.74 12.08 -18.27
N ALA A 71 4.14 12.42 -17.14
CA ALA A 71 3.87 11.49 -16.04
C ALA A 71 2.38 11.12 -16.02
N TYR A 72 2.08 9.91 -15.52
CA TYR A 72 0.73 9.39 -15.40
C TYR A 72 0.68 8.29 -14.33
N TRP A 73 -0.49 8.09 -13.73
CA TRP A 73 -0.77 6.90 -12.93
C TRP A 73 -1.30 5.79 -13.84
N GLU A 74 -0.85 4.56 -13.65
CA GLU A 74 -1.36 3.39 -14.36
C GLU A 74 -1.98 2.42 -13.36
N ASP A 75 -3.25 2.06 -13.56
CA ASP A 75 -3.89 0.99 -12.82
C ASP A 75 -3.20 -0.35 -13.13
N LYS A 76 -2.63 -1.00 -12.11
CA LYS A 76 -1.93 -2.28 -12.26
C LYS A 76 -2.84 -3.48 -12.05
N GLY A 77 -4.10 -3.24 -11.70
CA GLY A 77 -5.06 -4.30 -11.39
C GLY A 77 -4.72 -5.06 -10.11
N TYR A 78 -3.93 -4.46 -9.20
CA TYR A 78 -3.59 -5.11 -7.94
C TYR A 78 -4.86 -5.44 -7.14
N THR A 79 -4.87 -6.64 -6.61
CA THR A 79 -5.93 -7.17 -5.76
C THR A 79 -5.52 -7.04 -4.28
N ALA A 80 -6.47 -7.26 -3.38
CA ALA A 80 -6.16 -7.34 -1.95
C ALA A 80 -5.11 -8.41 -1.61
N ASP A 81 -4.96 -9.48 -2.41
CA ASP A 81 -3.90 -10.47 -2.19
C ASP A 81 -2.50 -9.93 -2.51
N ASP A 82 -2.41 -8.97 -3.44
CA ASP A 82 -1.16 -8.28 -3.76
C ASP A 82 -0.81 -7.19 -2.73
N MET A 83 -1.84 -6.56 -2.15
CA MET A 83 -1.70 -5.40 -1.26
C MET A 83 -1.62 -5.77 0.22
N VAL A 84 -2.27 -6.86 0.65
CA VAL A 84 -2.34 -7.26 2.06
C VAL A 84 -1.37 -8.40 2.35
N LYS A 85 -0.46 -8.17 3.29
CA LYS A 85 0.48 -9.18 3.78
C LYS A 85 0.15 -9.55 5.22
N LEU A 86 -0.01 -10.84 5.49
CA LEU A 86 -0.07 -11.38 6.85
C LEU A 86 1.34 -11.74 7.29
N LEU A 87 1.78 -11.18 8.42
CA LEU A 87 3.08 -11.47 9.03
C LEU A 87 2.85 -12.12 10.39
N GLU A 88 3.43 -13.29 10.58
CA GLU A 88 3.48 -13.94 11.89
C GLU A 88 4.76 -13.52 12.62
N THR A 89 4.65 -13.10 13.88
CA THR A 89 5.78 -12.60 14.66
C THR A 89 5.77 -13.10 16.09
N SER A 90 6.96 -13.29 16.65
CA SER A 90 7.20 -13.59 18.05
C SER A 90 7.45 -12.34 18.92
N ASN A 91 7.72 -11.18 18.30
CA ASN A 91 7.98 -9.92 19.01
C ASN A 91 7.34 -8.73 18.26
N MET A 92 6.08 -8.46 18.60
CA MET A 92 5.26 -7.44 17.96
C MET A 92 5.83 -6.03 18.11
N ASP A 93 6.28 -5.65 19.31
CA ASP A 93 6.77 -4.30 19.56
C ASP A 93 8.02 -4.01 18.74
N LYS A 94 8.91 -5.01 18.61
CA LYS A 94 10.08 -4.89 17.76
C LYS A 94 9.67 -4.73 16.30
N ASP A 95 8.83 -5.60 15.78
CA ASP A 95 8.49 -5.62 14.35
C ASP A 95 7.66 -4.42 13.92
N VAL A 96 6.78 -3.91 14.79
CA VAL A 96 6.02 -2.67 14.56
C VAL A 96 6.94 -1.46 14.60
N ASN A 97 7.88 -1.41 15.56
CA ASN A 97 8.86 -0.32 15.60
C ASN A 97 9.76 -0.36 14.36
N GLU A 98 10.25 -1.53 13.95
CA GLU A 98 11.00 -1.70 12.71
C GLU A 98 10.18 -1.28 11.50
N PHE A 99 8.87 -1.60 11.42
CA PHE A 99 8.01 -1.15 10.33
C PHE A 99 7.86 0.38 10.25
N ILE A 100 7.77 1.05 11.40
CA ILE A 100 7.66 2.51 11.45
C ILE A 100 9.02 3.16 11.16
N LEU A 101 10.14 2.47 11.43
CA LEU A 101 11.50 3.03 11.38
C LEU A 101 12.30 2.65 10.12
N ILE A 102 11.99 1.54 9.46
CA ILE A 102 12.75 1.00 8.31
C ILE A 102 11.99 1.30 7.02
N ALA A 103 12.40 2.41 6.40
CA ALA A 103 12.02 2.83 5.07
C ALA A 103 12.48 1.82 4.02
N GLU A 104 11.55 1.20 3.29
CA GLU A 104 11.66 0.89 1.85
C GLU A 104 10.34 0.26 1.36
N GLN A 105 9.75 0.87 0.34
CA GLN A 105 8.55 0.44 -0.42
C GLN A 105 7.18 0.83 0.16
N ILE A 106 6.37 1.50 -0.68
CA ILE A 106 4.94 1.72 -0.43
C ILE A 106 4.24 0.36 -0.47
N VAL A 107 3.88 -0.12 0.71
CA VAL A 107 2.92 -1.21 0.91
C VAL A 107 1.95 -0.70 1.96
N PHE A 108 0.65 -0.72 1.68
CA PHE A 108 -0.38 -0.60 2.72
C PHE A 108 -0.30 -1.86 3.59
N THR A 109 0.74 -1.96 4.42
CA THR A 109 0.91 -3.09 5.35
C THR A 109 0.09 -2.77 6.59
N ILE A 110 -1.07 -3.39 6.69
CA ILE A 110 -1.88 -3.32 7.90
C ILE A 110 -1.46 -4.49 8.77
N TYR A 111 -0.87 -4.17 9.92
CA TYR A 111 -0.45 -5.16 10.91
C TYR A 111 -1.66 -5.70 11.65
N VAL A 112 -1.80 -7.02 11.66
CA VAL A 112 -2.96 -7.71 12.21
C VAL A 112 -2.50 -8.70 13.27
N ARG A 113 -2.98 -8.50 14.49
CA ARG A 113 -2.80 -9.42 15.61
C ARG A 113 -3.60 -10.72 15.39
N ILE A 114 -2.91 -11.85 15.25
CA ILE A 114 -3.51 -13.18 15.49
C ILE A 114 -2.87 -13.77 16.74
N LEU A 115 -3.58 -13.68 17.86
CA LEU A 115 -3.21 -14.41 19.08
C LEU A 115 -3.75 -15.85 18.95
N LEU A 116 -2.85 -16.81 18.75
CA LEU A 116 -3.11 -18.23 18.91
C LEU A 116 -2.70 -18.61 20.34
N VAL A 117 -3.69 -18.71 21.22
CA VAL A 117 -3.54 -19.40 22.50
C VAL A 117 -3.86 -20.86 22.21
N ILE A 118 -2.85 -21.72 22.32
CA ILE A 118 -3.03 -23.19 22.36
C ILE A 118 -3.17 -23.58 23.82
#